data_AF-A0A7L2Z1L3-F1
#
_entry.id   AF-A0A7L2Z1L3-F1
#
_cell.length_a   1.000
_cell.length_b   1.000
_cell.length_c   1.000
_cell.angle_alpha   90.00
_cell.angle_beta   90.00
_cell.angle_gamma   90.00
#
_symmetry.space_group_name_H-M   'P 1'
#
loop_
_entity.id
_entity.type
_entity.pdbx_description
1 polymer ?
#
loop_
_entity_poly.entity_id
_entity_poly.type
_entity_poly.pdbx_seq_one_letter_code
_entity_poly.pdbx_strand_id
1 'polypeptide(L)' 'MLTRLIRLQAVVELISNQTASALELLAKQQTQMRRAIYQNRLILDYLLAEEGGVWRI' A
#
# COMPACT_ATOMS: atom_id res chain seq x y z
N MET A 1 -41.66 -9.23 -4.51
CA MET A 1 -40.55 -9.57 -3.59
C MET A 1 -39.28 -9.96 -4.34
N LEU A 2 -39.31 -10.94 -5.26
CA LEU A 2 -38.13 -11.43 -6.00
C LEU A 2 -37.37 -10.34 -6.78
N THR A 3 -38.06 -9.47 -7.50
CA THR A 3 -37.43 -8.38 -8.29
C THR A 3 -36.63 -7.41 -7.42
N ARG A 4 -37.09 -7.17 -6.18
CA ARG A 4 -36.37 -6.32 -5.23
C ARG A 4 -35.11 -7.01 -4.73
N LEU A 5 -35.18 -8.32 -4.48
CA LEU A 5 -34.03 -9.12 -4.05
C LEU A 5 -32.94 -9.20 -5.13
N ILE A 6 -33.32 -9.43 -6.40
CA ILE A 6 -32.38 -9.43 -7.54
C ILE A 6 -31.67 -8.08 -7.68
N ARG A 7 -32.40 -6.97 -7.54
CA ARG A 7 -31.81 -5.61 -7.60
C ARG A 7 -30.85 -5.37 -6.44
N LEU A 8 -31.20 -5.79 -5.23
CA LEU A 8 -30.32 -5.66 -4.07
C LEU A 8 -29.05 -6.51 -4.24
N GLN A 9 -29.18 -7.73 -4.76
CA GLN A 9 -28.04 -8.60 -5.07
C GLN A 9 -27.09 -7.93 -6.07
N ALA A 10 -27.61 -7.36 -7.16
CA ALA A 10 -26.79 -6.65 -8.14
C ALA A 10 -26.05 -5.44 -7.55
N VAL A 11 -26.69 -4.70 -6.63
CA VAL A 11 -26.06 -3.57 -5.94
C VAL A 11 -24.95 -4.05 -4.99
N VAL A 12 -25.18 -5.14 -4.26
CA VAL A 12 -24.16 -5.73 -3.37
C VAL A 12 -22.96 -6.24 -4.17
N GLU A 13 -23.19 -6.90 -5.31
CA GLU A 13 -22.12 -7.36 -6.19
C GLU A 13 -21.31 -6.18 -6.76
N LEU A 14 -21.99 -5.11 -7.21
CA LEU A 14 -21.33 -3.91 -7.71
C LEU A 14 -20.42 -3.28 -6.64
N ILE A 15 -20.96 -3.05 -5.44
CA ILE A 15 -20.21 -2.41 -4.34
C ILE A 15 -19.06 -3.30 -3.89
N SER A 16 -19.29 -4.62 -3.78
CA SER A 16 -18.25 -5.59 -3.39
C SER A 16 -17.09 -5.58 -4.37
N ASN A 17 -17.37 -5.61 -5.68
CA ASN A 17 -16.34 -5.58 -6.72
C ASN A 17 -15.55 -4.26 -6.72
N GLN A 18 -16.25 -3.12 -6.63
CA GLN A 18 -15.60 -1.81 -6.56
C GLN A 18 -14.72 -1.69 -5.31
N THR A 19 -15.20 -2.19 -4.16
CA THR A 19 -14.46 -2.20 -2.90
C THR A 19 -13.22 -3.08 -3.00
N ALA A 20 -13.33 -4.28 -3.59
CA ALA A 20 -12.20 -5.18 -3.81
C ALA A 20 -11.11 -4.52 -4.66
N SER A 21 -11.47 -3.88 -5.79
CA SER A 21 -10.51 -3.17 -6.64
C SER A 21 -9.84 -2.00 -5.92
N ALA A 22 -10.59 -1.24 -5.12
CA ALA A 22 -10.03 -0.13 -4.33
C ALA A 22 -9.04 -0.65 -3.27
N LEU A 23 -9.37 -1.74 -2.58
CA LEU A 23 -8.48 -2.37 -1.60
C LEU A 23 -7.22 -2.93 -2.25
N GLU A 24 -7.32 -3.52 -3.45
CA GLU A 24 -6.15 -3.99 -4.19
C GLU A 24 -5.20 -2.83 -4.55
N LEU A 25 -5.75 -1.70 -4.99
CA LEU A 25 -4.96 -0.49 -5.28
C LEU A 25 -4.26 0.02 -4.02
N LEU A 26 -4.98 0.10 -2.90
CA LEU A 26 -4.41 0.51 -1.61
C LEU A 26 -3.31 -0.45 -1.15
N ALA A 27 -3.49 -1.76 -1.30
CA ALA A 27 -2.48 -2.75 -0.94
C ALA A 27 -1.20 -2.62 -1.78
N LYS A 28 -1.34 -2.33 -3.08
CA LYS A 28 -0.21 -2.04 -3.98
C LYS A 28 0.53 -0.77 -3.56
N GLN A 29 -0.20 0.33 -3.30
CA GLN A 29 0.38 1.59 -2.83
C GLN A 29 1.09 1.42 -1.48
N GLN A 30 0.47 0.74 -0.52
CA GLN A 30 1.05 0.48 0.79
C GLN A 30 2.36 -0.33 0.66
N THR A 31 2.40 -1.31 -0.25
CA THR A 31 3.62 -2.09 -0.52
C THR A 31 4.72 -1.25 -1.14
N GLN A 32 4.38 -0.37 -2.10
CA GLN A 32 5.33 0.55 -2.71
C GLN A 32 5.89 1.54 -1.67
N MET A 33 5.04 2.12 -0.82
CA MET A 33 5.47 3.02 0.25
C MET A 33 6.40 2.32 1.24
N ARG A 34 6.07 1.10 1.69
CA ARG A 34 6.95 0.32 2.57
C ARG A 34 8.32 0.08 1.94
N ARG A 35 8.36 -0.25 0.64
CA ARG A 35 9.62 -0.45 -0.09
C ARG A 35 10.45 0.84 -0.14
N ALA A 36 9.83 1.97 -0.47
CA ALA A 36 10.51 3.26 -0.51
C ALA A 36 11.07 3.66 0.87
N ILE A 37 10.28 3.49 1.94
CA ILE A 37 10.73 3.75 3.31
C ILE A 37 11.93 2.84 3.68
N TYR A 38 11.85 1.55 3.35
CA TYR A 38 12.93 0.61 3.64
C TYR A 38 14.21 0.96 2.87
N GLN A 39 14.09 1.33 1.60
CA GLN A 39 15.22 1.79 0.79
C GLN A 39 15.84 3.07 1.36
N ASN A 40 15.03 4.07 1.70
CA ASN A 40 15.51 5.30 2.31
C ASN A 40 16.25 5.02 3.62
N ARG A 41 15.74 4.10 4.44
CA ARG A 41 16.41 3.68 5.67
C ARG A 41 17.79 3.08 5.38
N LEU A 42 17.89 2.14 4.42
CA LEU A 42 19.18 1.55 4.06
C LEU A 42 20.19 2.59 3.54
N ILE A 43 19.73 3.53 2.71
CA ILE A 43 20.58 4.62 2.21
C ILE A 43 21.05 5.50 3.37
N LEU A 44 20.15 5.84 4.29
CA LEU A 44 20.50 6.65 5.46
C LEU A 44 21.48 5.92 6.38
N ASP A 45 21.25 4.63 6.65
CA ASP A 45 22.15 3.79 7.46
C ASP A 45 23.55 3.71 6.83
N TYR A 46 23.64 3.61 5.50
CA TYR A 46 24.91 3.67 4.76
C TYR A 46 25.60 5.04 4.91
N LEU A 47 24.88 6.13 4.64
CA LEU A 47 25.43 7.48 4.72
C LEU A 47 25.92 7.81 6.13
N LEU A 48 25.17 7.43 7.17
CA LEU A 48 25.56 7.64 8.56
C LEU A 48 26.80 6.83 8.94
N ALA A 49 26.97 5.62 8.40
CA ALA A 49 28.18 4.82 8.61
C ALA A 49 29.41 5.46 7.94
N GLU A 50 29.22 6.04 6.75
CA GLU A 50 30.25 6.78 6.03
C GLU A 50 30.64 8.08 6.76
N GLU A 51 29.67 8.92 7.13
CA GLU A 51 29.89 10.17 7.86
C GLU A 51 30.45 9.93 9.28
N GLY A 52 30.05 8.86 9.96
CA GLY A 52 30.61 8.44 11.25
C GLY A 52 32.08 8.01 11.19
N GLY A 53 32.57 7.63 10.01
CA GLY A 53 33.99 7.37 9.75
C GLY A 53 34.82 8.65 9.55
N VAL A 54 34.21 9.75 9.14
CA VAL A 54 34.88 11.05 8.88
C VAL A 54 35.34 11.72 10.18
N TRP A 55 34.68 11.45 11.31
CA TRP A 55 35.10 11.91 12.65
C TRP A 55 36.31 11.15 13.22
N ARG A 56 36.86 10.19 12.47
CA ARG A 56 38.01 9.38 12.87
C ARG A 56 39.22 9.68 11.97
N ILE A 57 39.60 10.95 11.86
CA ILE A 57 40.87 11.41 11.28
C ILE A 57 41.45 12.49 12.18
#